data_AF-A0A7D5ZIJ2-F1
#
_entry.id   AF-A0A7D5ZIJ2-F1
#
_cell.length_a   1.000
_cell.length_b   1.000
_cell.length_c   1.000
_cell.angle_alpha   90.00
_cell.angle_beta   90.00
_cell.angle_gamma   90.00
#
_symmetry.space_group_name_H-M   'P 1'
#
loop_
_entity.id
_entity.type
_entity.pdbx_description
1 polymer ?
#
loop_
_entity_poly.entity_id
_entity_poly.type
_entity_poly.pdbx_seq_one_letter_code
_entity_poly.pdbx_strand_id
1 'polypeptide(L)'
;MPQRISDQAASAARWRLAQQGLSRLLTQDMQRLRRLILPSQLRSSVPDWIAAVNAVVDQYSRASATLAADYYEAERAAARIGQSFTAPLADPPPPDQVSETMRWATADLWPRDPEDPATTPAQKEPLAVRLEQAEVKAERAAQKLAADTGRQTVTGAARQDRLAIGWARTASLGACAFCKMLATRGMVYKQSTVDFRAHDGCHCGAIPVFKGQRFELSDQAKEWERLYREYAAPHSGDQLRRFRLALAEHGHLPATH
;
A
#
# COMPACT_ATOMS: atom_id res chain seq x y z
N MET A 1 15.37 -8.86 -30.23
CA MET A 1 13.97 -8.85 -29.77
C MET A 1 13.89 -8.22 -28.38
N PRO A 2 12.87 -7.43 -28.06
CA PRO A 2 12.72 -6.85 -26.73
C PRO A 2 12.51 -7.93 -25.67
N GLN A 3 13.09 -7.75 -24.50
CA GLN A 3 12.90 -8.66 -23.35
C GLN A 3 11.46 -8.53 -22.85
N ARG A 4 10.72 -9.64 -22.78
CA ARG A 4 9.36 -9.65 -22.22
C ARG A 4 9.40 -9.66 -20.70
N ILE A 5 8.54 -8.85 -20.08
CA ILE A 5 8.33 -8.80 -18.62
C ILE A 5 6.83 -8.72 -18.31
N SER A 6 6.43 -9.09 -17.09
CA SER A 6 5.03 -9.03 -16.64
C SER A 6 4.90 -8.67 -15.16
N ASP A 7 3.66 -8.45 -14.70
CA ASP A 7 3.33 -8.16 -13.30
C ASP A 7 3.59 -9.31 -12.31
N GLN A 8 3.98 -10.48 -12.81
CA GLN A 8 4.37 -11.67 -12.04
C GLN A 8 5.88 -11.94 -12.06
N ALA A 9 6.72 -10.95 -12.41
CA ALA A 9 8.16 -11.10 -12.30
C ALA A 9 8.58 -11.61 -10.91
N ALA A 10 9.43 -12.64 -10.88
CA ALA A 10 9.85 -13.27 -9.62
C ALA A 10 10.55 -12.28 -8.67
N SER A 11 11.28 -11.31 -9.22
CA SER A 11 11.90 -10.20 -8.47
C SER A 11 10.84 -9.32 -7.79
N ALA A 12 9.78 -8.95 -8.51
CA ALA A 12 8.67 -8.19 -7.96
C ALA A 12 7.93 -8.95 -6.84
N ALA A 13 7.77 -10.27 -7.00
CA ALA A 13 7.21 -11.12 -5.96
C ALA A 13 8.10 -11.17 -4.71
N ARG A 14 9.43 -11.33 -4.87
CA ARG A 14 10.39 -11.29 -3.76
C ARG A 14 10.37 -9.95 -3.02
N TRP A 15 10.36 -8.83 -3.74
CA TRP A 15 10.25 -7.51 -3.12
C TRP A 15 8.96 -7.35 -2.32
N ARG A 16 7.80 -7.77 -2.87
CA ARG A 16 6.52 -7.75 -2.14
C ARG A 16 6.56 -8.61 -0.87
N LEU A 17 7.18 -9.79 -0.91
CA LEU A 17 7.34 -10.67 0.26
C LEU A 17 8.26 -10.03 1.32
N ALA A 18 9.37 -9.41 0.90
CA ALA A 18 10.25 -8.69 1.81
C ALA A 18 9.53 -7.49 2.46
N GLN A 19 8.74 -6.73 1.69
CA GLN A 19 7.91 -5.65 2.21
C GLN A 19 6.85 -6.15 3.21
N GLN A 20 6.24 -7.32 2.96
CA GLN A 20 5.34 -7.96 3.93
C GLN A 20 6.08 -8.39 5.22
N GLY A 21 7.35 -8.80 5.11
CA GLY A 21 8.23 -9.00 6.26
C GLY A 21 8.37 -7.75 7.11
N LEU A 22 8.69 -6.61 6.49
CA LEU A 22 8.77 -5.31 7.18
C LEU A 22 7.42 -4.92 7.81
N SER A 23 6.31 -5.09 7.10
CA SER A 23 4.98 -4.81 7.64
C SER A 23 4.63 -5.65 8.87
N ARG A 24 5.03 -6.93 8.91
CA ARG A 24 4.83 -7.79 10.09
C ARG A 24 5.62 -7.32 11.31
N LEU A 25 6.89 -6.94 11.10
CA LEU A 25 7.73 -6.41 12.19
C LEU A 25 7.17 -5.07 12.71
N LEU A 26 6.76 -4.17 11.81
CA LEU A 26 6.07 -2.93 12.17
C LEU A 26 4.82 -3.19 13.01
N THR A 27 3.98 -4.16 12.60
CA THR A 27 2.79 -4.52 13.38
C THR A 27 3.15 -4.99 14.79
N GLN A 28 4.18 -5.81 14.94
CA GLN A 28 4.62 -6.28 16.26
C GLN A 28 5.06 -5.13 17.16
N ASP A 29 5.75 -4.13 16.61
CA ASP A 29 6.15 -2.95 17.37
C ASP A 29 4.96 -2.04 17.70
N MET A 30 4.01 -1.86 16.76
CA MET A 30 2.74 -1.17 17.03
C MET A 30 1.96 -1.83 18.18
N GLN A 31 1.88 -3.16 18.20
CA GLN A 31 1.21 -3.92 19.26
C GLN A 31 1.90 -3.76 20.62
N ARG A 32 3.24 -3.68 20.65
CA ARG A 32 3.98 -3.37 21.88
C ARG A 32 3.69 -1.95 22.37
N LEU A 33 3.51 -0.99 21.46
CA LEU A 33 3.18 0.39 21.80
C LEU A 33 1.76 0.55 22.34
N ARG A 34 0.83 -0.38 22.08
CA ARG A 34 -0.55 -0.37 22.63
C ARG A 34 -0.59 -0.05 24.13
N ARG A 35 0.37 -0.58 24.90
CA ARG A 35 0.46 -0.37 26.36
C ARG A 35 0.56 1.10 26.79
N LEU A 36 0.93 1.99 25.87
CA LEU A 36 0.98 3.42 26.10
C LEU A 36 -0.42 4.05 26.11
N ILE A 37 -1.43 3.42 25.51
CA ILE A 37 -2.81 3.88 25.59
C ILE A 37 -3.40 3.42 26.92
N LEU A 38 -3.62 4.38 27.84
CA LEU A 38 -4.22 4.16 29.14
C LEU A 38 -5.72 4.53 29.07
N PRO A 39 -6.65 3.56 29.21
CA PRO A 39 -8.09 3.82 29.09
C PRO A 39 -8.62 4.90 30.04
N SER A 40 -8.03 5.04 31.23
CA SER A 40 -8.40 6.06 32.22
C SER A 40 -7.80 7.44 31.95
N GLN A 41 -6.84 7.55 31.02
CA GLN A 41 -6.05 8.76 30.78
C GLN A 41 -5.84 9.05 29.28
N LEU A 42 -6.83 8.73 28.45
CA LEU A 42 -6.72 8.84 26.98
C LEU A 42 -6.20 10.20 26.51
N ARG A 43 -6.59 11.30 27.16
CA ARG A 43 -6.21 12.68 26.78
C ARG A 43 -4.70 12.90 26.80
N SER A 44 -3.97 12.32 27.75
CA SER A 44 -2.50 12.40 27.82
C SER A 44 -1.83 11.22 27.11
N SER A 45 -2.39 10.02 27.27
CA SER A 45 -1.73 8.79 26.83
C SER A 45 -1.77 8.55 25.31
N VAL A 46 -2.83 9.01 24.62
CA VAL A 46 -2.93 8.89 23.15
C VAL A 46 -1.88 9.75 22.44
N PRO A 47 -1.68 11.04 22.79
CA PRO A 47 -0.55 11.82 22.26
C PRO A 47 0.83 11.17 22.44
N ASP A 48 1.11 10.61 23.63
CA ASP A 48 2.38 9.91 23.89
C ASP A 48 2.54 8.67 23.01
N TRP A 49 1.46 7.89 22.83
CA TRP A 49 1.43 6.78 21.90
C TRP A 49 1.68 7.24 20.45
N ILE A 50 1.06 8.33 20.00
CA ILE A 50 1.27 8.89 18.66
C ILE A 50 2.74 9.29 18.45
N ALA A 51 3.37 9.92 19.45
CA ALA A 51 4.78 10.29 19.39
C ALA A 51 5.68 9.05 19.23
N ALA A 52 5.38 7.95 19.93
CA ALA A 52 6.10 6.69 19.77
C ALA A 52 5.88 6.05 18.39
N VAL A 53 4.64 6.08 17.87
CA VAL A 53 4.31 5.56 16.53
C VAL A 53 5.04 6.32 15.42
N ASN A 54 5.25 7.64 15.57
CA ASN A 54 6.03 8.43 14.62
C ASN A 54 7.44 7.85 14.41
N ALA A 55 8.15 7.54 15.50
CA ALA A 55 9.50 6.97 15.43
C ALA A 55 9.51 5.60 14.74
N VAL A 56 8.53 4.75 15.04
CA VAL A 56 8.39 3.43 14.41
C VAL A 56 8.11 3.58 12.91
N VAL A 57 7.16 4.43 12.52
CA VAL A 57 6.81 4.64 11.11
C VAL A 57 8.00 5.21 10.33
N ASP A 58 8.75 6.17 10.87
CA ASP A 58 9.97 6.71 10.22
C ASP A 58 10.99 5.59 9.95
N GLN A 59 11.33 4.80 10.98
CA GLN A 59 12.29 3.70 10.86
C GLN A 59 11.91 2.70 9.77
N TYR A 60 10.66 2.21 9.77
CA TYR A 60 10.20 1.24 8.78
C TYR A 60 9.98 1.83 7.39
N SER A 61 9.70 3.14 7.29
CA SER A 61 9.66 3.86 6.01
C SER A 61 11.02 3.91 5.35
N ARG A 62 12.10 4.22 6.10
CA ARG A 62 13.48 4.20 5.59
C ARG A 62 13.92 2.81 5.16
N ALA A 63 13.56 1.78 5.93
CA ALA A 63 13.83 0.39 5.55
C ALA A 63 13.10 -0.01 4.26
N SER A 64 11.83 0.40 4.11
CA SER A 64 11.04 0.18 2.89
C SER A 64 11.65 0.90 1.67
N ALA A 65 12.12 2.14 1.85
CA ALA A 65 12.81 2.90 0.80
C ALA A 65 14.10 2.19 0.35
N THR A 66 14.94 1.76 1.29
CA THR A 66 16.21 1.07 0.98
C THR A 66 15.96 -0.23 0.21
N LEU A 67 15.03 -1.06 0.72
CA LEU A 67 14.62 -2.29 0.04
C LEU A 67 14.09 -2.04 -1.38
N ALA A 68 13.37 -0.93 -1.58
CA ALA A 68 12.83 -0.54 -2.88
C ALA A 68 13.90 -0.02 -3.84
N ALA A 69 14.92 0.70 -3.35
CA ALA A 69 16.06 1.14 -4.16
C ALA A 69 16.88 -0.05 -4.65
N ASP A 70 17.22 -0.97 -3.76
CA ASP A 70 17.93 -2.22 -4.11
C ASP A 70 17.16 -3.02 -5.17
N TYR A 71 15.83 -3.12 -4.99
CA TYR A 71 14.95 -3.76 -5.97
C TYR A 71 15.00 -3.05 -7.33
N TYR A 72 14.87 -1.72 -7.36
CA TYR A 72 14.88 -0.95 -8.61
C TYR A 72 16.20 -1.13 -9.37
N GLU A 73 17.33 -1.02 -8.67
CA GLU A 73 18.66 -1.16 -9.25
C GLU A 73 18.91 -2.58 -9.78
N ALA A 74 18.43 -3.60 -9.05
CA ALA A 74 18.48 -4.98 -9.52
C ALA A 74 17.64 -5.21 -10.79
N GLU A 75 16.43 -4.65 -10.87
CA GLU A 75 15.61 -4.73 -12.09
C GLU A 75 16.28 -4.04 -13.28
N ARG A 76 16.92 -2.90 -13.01
CA ARG A 76 17.65 -2.15 -14.02
C ARG A 76 18.87 -2.90 -14.56
N ALA A 77 19.61 -3.57 -13.67
CA ALA A 77 20.69 -4.47 -14.06
C ALA A 77 20.18 -5.67 -14.87
N ALA A 78 19.05 -6.27 -14.46
CA ALA A 78 18.39 -7.37 -15.19
C ALA A 78 17.88 -6.96 -16.58
N ALA A 79 17.57 -5.67 -16.77
CA ALA A 79 17.25 -5.07 -18.07
C ALA A 79 18.48 -4.82 -18.96
N ARG A 80 19.69 -5.18 -18.51
CA ARG A 80 20.98 -5.02 -19.22
C ARG A 80 21.29 -3.56 -19.57
N ILE A 81 20.89 -2.64 -18.71
CA ILE A 81 21.21 -1.22 -18.86
C ILE A 81 22.60 -0.93 -18.27
N GLY A 82 23.58 -0.66 -19.14
CA GLY A 82 24.99 -0.52 -18.75
C GLY A 82 25.43 0.82 -18.13
N GLN A 83 24.58 1.85 -18.13
CA GLN A 83 24.89 3.14 -17.48
C GLN A 83 24.66 3.02 -15.97
N SER A 84 25.48 3.58 -15.09
CA SER A 84 25.16 3.59 -13.65
C SER A 84 23.92 4.43 -13.35
N PHE A 85 23.18 4.06 -12.31
CA PHE A 85 22.06 4.82 -11.76
C PHE A 85 21.91 4.42 -10.29
N THR A 86 21.76 5.40 -9.42
CA THR A 86 21.47 5.20 -8.00
C THR A 86 20.03 5.63 -7.77
N ALA A 87 19.19 4.73 -7.26
CA ALA A 87 17.80 5.04 -6.99
C ALA A 87 17.68 6.01 -5.81
N PRO A 88 17.09 7.21 -6.01
CA PRO A 88 16.90 8.15 -4.92
C PRO A 88 15.86 7.59 -3.94
N LEU A 89 16.21 7.58 -2.66
CA LEU A 89 15.28 7.17 -1.59
C LEU A 89 14.19 8.23 -1.44
N ALA A 90 12.94 7.78 -1.36
CA ALA A 90 11.85 8.67 -0.95
C ALA A 90 11.98 9.01 0.54
N ASP A 91 11.64 10.24 0.89
CA ASP A 91 11.58 10.66 2.28
C ASP A 91 10.44 9.93 3.03
N PRO A 92 10.63 9.58 4.31
CA PRO A 92 9.53 9.13 5.17
C PRO A 92 8.38 10.14 5.22
N PRO A 93 7.15 9.71 5.55
CA PRO A 93 6.03 10.62 5.72
C PRO A 93 6.34 11.67 6.80
N PRO A 94 5.98 12.95 6.60
CA PRO A 94 6.16 13.98 7.62
C PRO A 94 5.48 13.59 8.95
N PRO A 95 6.07 13.95 10.11
CA PRO A 95 5.51 13.58 11.41
C PRO A 95 4.05 14.05 11.63
N ASP A 96 3.68 15.20 11.08
CA ASP A 96 2.31 15.70 11.17
C ASP A 96 1.32 14.80 10.42
N GLN A 97 1.70 14.30 9.24
CA GLN A 97 0.88 13.36 8.48
C GLN A 97 0.64 12.06 9.27
N VAL A 98 1.69 11.51 9.88
CA VAL A 98 1.56 10.31 10.72
C VAL A 98 0.66 10.61 11.92
N SER A 99 0.86 11.75 12.57
CA SER A 99 0.09 12.17 13.75
C SER A 99 -1.40 12.37 13.44
N GLU A 100 -1.73 12.99 12.32
CA GLU A 100 -3.11 13.14 11.83
C GLU A 100 -3.75 11.78 11.49
N THR A 101 -2.97 10.90 10.84
CA THR A 101 -3.42 9.54 10.53
C THR A 101 -3.74 8.75 11.81
N MET A 102 -2.91 8.85 12.84
CA MET A 102 -3.14 8.17 14.11
C MET A 102 -4.27 8.80 14.92
N ARG A 103 -4.45 10.13 14.86
CA ARG A 103 -5.64 10.81 15.41
C ARG A 103 -6.92 10.32 14.75
N TRP A 104 -6.93 10.17 13.43
CA TRP A 104 -8.06 9.59 12.71
C TRP A 104 -8.31 8.13 13.11
N ALA A 105 -7.27 7.31 13.19
CA ALA A 105 -7.40 5.89 13.55
C ALA A 105 -7.97 5.67 14.97
N THR A 106 -7.64 6.58 15.89
CA THR A 106 -8.08 6.56 17.30
C THR A 106 -9.31 7.42 17.58
N ALA A 107 -9.95 8.01 16.56
CA ALA A 107 -11.05 8.96 16.75
C ALA A 107 -12.23 8.37 17.54
N ASP A 108 -12.48 7.07 17.41
CA ASP A 108 -13.57 6.38 18.09
C ASP A 108 -13.26 6.03 19.56
N LEU A 109 -12.05 6.29 20.06
CA LEU A 109 -11.73 6.11 21.49
C LEU A 109 -12.40 7.17 22.38
N TRP A 110 -12.65 8.35 21.83
CA TRP A 110 -13.19 9.48 22.58
C TRP A 110 -14.67 9.27 22.94
N PRO A 111 -15.07 9.48 24.20
CA PRO A 111 -16.46 9.37 24.61
C PRO A 111 -17.37 10.27 23.77
N ARG A 112 -18.53 9.73 23.39
CA ARG A 112 -19.62 10.42 22.69
C ARG A 112 -20.92 10.17 23.44
N ASP A 113 -21.86 11.10 23.32
CA ASP A 113 -23.21 10.91 23.83
C ASP A 113 -23.91 9.81 23.00
N PRO A 114 -24.35 8.69 23.60
CA PRO A 114 -25.01 7.61 22.87
C PRO A 114 -26.35 8.02 22.23
N GLU A 115 -26.99 9.08 22.75
CA GLU A 115 -28.26 9.61 22.24
C GLU A 115 -28.07 10.66 21.15
N ASP A 116 -26.85 11.16 20.93
CA ASP A 116 -26.53 12.06 19.82
C ASP A 116 -26.75 11.32 18.48
N PRO A 117 -27.62 11.82 17.59
CA PRO A 117 -27.83 11.24 16.26
C PRO A 117 -26.57 11.13 15.40
N ALA A 118 -25.52 11.92 15.69
CA ALA A 118 -24.23 11.84 15.01
C ALA A 118 -23.33 10.70 15.51
N THR A 119 -23.68 10.04 16.62
CA THR A 119 -22.90 8.92 17.19
C THR A 119 -23.10 7.66 16.36
N THR A 120 -22.03 7.20 15.71
CA THR A 120 -22.04 6.00 14.87
C THR A 120 -22.19 4.72 15.70
N PRO A 121 -22.68 3.60 15.13
CA PRO A 121 -22.75 2.32 15.85
C PRO A 121 -21.41 1.89 16.46
N ALA A 122 -20.30 2.06 15.73
CA ALA A 122 -18.96 1.74 16.22
C ALA A 122 -18.56 2.54 17.46
N GLN A 123 -19.04 3.78 17.59
CA GLN A 123 -18.77 4.64 18.75
C GLN A 123 -19.60 4.28 19.99
N LYS A 124 -20.71 3.55 19.80
CA LYS A 124 -21.55 3.03 20.89
C LYS A 124 -21.00 1.75 21.51
N GLU A 125 -20.05 1.09 20.85
CA GLU A 125 -19.45 -0.14 21.33
C GLU A 125 -18.70 0.04 22.67
N PRO A 126 -18.58 -1.03 23.48
CA PRO A 126 -17.76 -1.00 24.68
C PRO A 126 -16.32 -0.53 24.38
N LEU A 127 -15.70 0.18 25.33
CA LEU A 127 -14.35 0.74 25.14
C LEU A 127 -13.32 -0.32 24.71
N ALA A 128 -13.42 -1.55 25.22
CA ALA A 128 -12.55 -2.65 24.84
C ALA A 128 -12.63 -2.97 23.33
N VAL A 129 -13.83 -2.98 22.76
CA VAL A 129 -14.07 -3.22 21.33
C VAL A 129 -13.54 -2.04 20.50
N ARG A 130 -13.78 -0.80 20.94
CA ARG A 130 -13.28 0.40 20.27
C ARG A 130 -11.75 0.47 20.27
N LEU A 131 -11.09 0.02 21.35
CA LEU A 131 -9.63 -0.12 21.42
C LEU A 131 -9.10 -1.10 20.37
N GLU A 132 -9.68 -2.30 20.28
CA GLU A 132 -9.30 -3.29 19.27
C GLU A 132 -9.49 -2.77 17.84
N GLN A 133 -10.61 -2.09 17.57
CA GLN A 133 -10.86 -1.49 16.27
C GLN A 133 -9.86 -0.37 15.93
N ALA A 134 -9.52 0.48 16.92
CA ALA A 134 -8.53 1.54 16.74
C ALA A 134 -7.12 0.96 16.47
N GLU A 135 -6.75 -0.12 17.15
CA GLU A 135 -5.49 -0.84 16.93
C GLU A 135 -5.40 -1.37 15.50
N VAL A 136 -6.42 -2.10 15.02
CA VAL A 136 -6.45 -2.63 13.65
C VAL A 136 -6.38 -1.51 12.61
N LYS A 137 -7.10 -0.40 12.83
CA LYS A 137 -7.03 0.78 11.93
C LYS A 137 -5.63 1.39 11.92
N ALA A 138 -5.04 1.62 13.09
CA ALA A 138 -3.72 2.21 13.24
C ALA A 138 -2.63 1.35 12.62
N GLU A 139 -2.66 0.03 12.85
CA GLU A 139 -1.71 -0.92 12.26
C GLU A 139 -1.76 -0.90 10.73
N ARG A 140 -2.96 -0.98 10.13
CA ARG A 140 -3.12 -0.99 8.66
C ARG A 140 -2.71 0.34 8.03
N ALA A 141 -2.97 1.46 8.71
CA ALA A 141 -2.54 2.78 8.26
C ALA A 141 -1.02 2.97 8.37
N ALA A 142 -0.40 2.53 9.47
CA ALA A 142 1.05 2.56 9.66
C ALA A 142 1.79 1.69 8.63
N GLN A 143 1.27 0.48 8.35
CA GLN A 143 1.78 -0.37 7.27
C GLN A 143 1.75 0.33 5.91
N LYS A 144 0.65 1.05 5.60
CA LYS A 144 0.53 1.80 4.35
C LYS A 144 1.54 2.93 4.28
N LEU A 145 1.65 3.75 5.34
CA LEU A 145 2.61 4.86 5.40
C LEU A 145 4.04 4.38 5.12
N ALA A 146 4.46 3.28 5.77
CA ALA A 146 5.78 2.69 5.53
C ALA A 146 5.93 2.15 4.11
N ALA A 147 4.97 1.35 3.63
CA ALA A 147 5.05 0.74 2.30
C ALA A 147 4.94 1.74 1.14
N ASP A 148 4.24 2.86 1.35
CA ASP A 148 4.12 3.94 0.37
C ASP A 148 5.48 4.61 0.12
N THR A 149 6.35 4.70 1.12
CA THR A 149 7.73 5.19 0.95
C THR A 149 8.52 4.32 -0.03
N GLY A 150 8.44 2.99 0.08
CA GLY A 150 9.05 2.09 -0.89
C GLY A 150 8.42 2.19 -2.29
N ARG A 151 7.10 2.31 -2.39
CA ARG A 151 6.40 2.52 -3.68
C ARG A 151 6.82 3.83 -4.36
N GLN A 152 6.95 4.90 -3.58
CA GLN A 152 7.43 6.20 -4.04
C GLN A 152 8.88 6.14 -4.47
N THR A 153 9.73 5.36 -3.79
CA THR A 153 11.12 5.14 -4.21
C THR A 153 11.19 4.50 -5.61
N VAL A 154 10.46 3.41 -5.87
CA VAL A 154 10.44 2.77 -7.21
C VAL A 154 9.87 3.71 -8.28
N THR A 155 8.74 4.35 -8.00
CA THR A 155 8.07 5.21 -8.99
C THR A 155 8.81 6.53 -9.22
N GLY A 156 9.43 7.10 -8.19
CA GLY A 156 10.31 8.26 -8.26
C GLY A 156 11.58 7.96 -9.05
N ALA A 157 12.22 6.81 -8.79
CA ALA A 157 13.35 6.33 -9.57
C ALA A 157 12.98 6.16 -11.06
N ALA A 158 11.83 5.55 -11.37
CA ALA A 158 11.33 5.43 -12.74
C ALA A 158 11.07 6.76 -13.44
N ARG A 159 10.67 7.81 -12.69
CA ARG A 159 10.49 9.16 -13.23
C ARG A 159 11.83 9.82 -13.57
N GLN A 160 12.84 9.61 -12.73
CA GLN A 160 14.16 10.25 -12.87
C GLN A 160 15.10 9.52 -13.83
N ASP A 161 15.00 8.19 -13.93
CA ASP A 161 15.83 7.42 -14.85
C ASP A 161 15.45 7.70 -16.32
N ARG A 162 16.43 8.14 -17.10
CA ARG A 162 16.27 8.41 -18.53
C ARG A 162 15.93 7.14 -19.32
N LEU A 163 16.35 5.98 -18.84
CA LEU A 163 16.19 4.68 -19.52
C LEU A 163 14.98 3.89 -19.03
N ALA A 164 14.36 4.30 -17.92
CA ALA A 164 13.00 3.88 -17.60
C ALA A 164 12.01 4.52 -18.58
N ILE A 165 11.07 3.73 -19.10
CA ILE A 165 9.98 4.20 -19.97
C ILE A 165 8.65 4.30 -19.22
N GLY A 166 8.54 3.63 -18.07
CA GLY A 166 7.33 3.63 -17.26
C GLY A 166 7.44 2.66 -16.08
N TRP A 167 6.29 2.35 -15.50
CA TRP A 167 6.14 1.32 -14.50
C TRP A 167 4.77 0.65 -14.62
N ALA A 168 4.64 -0.57 -14.14
CA ALA A 168 3.38 -1.29 -14.06
C ALA A 168 3.08 -1.67 -12.61
N ARG A 169 1.81 -1.87 -12.25
CA ARG A 169 1.45 -2.34 -10.92
C ARG A 169 1.53 -3.86 -10.83
N THR A 170 2.17 -4.37 -9.78
CA THR A 170 2.10 -5.78 -9.39
C THR A 170 1.19 -5.95 -8.18
N ALA A 171 0.26 -6.90 -8.26
CA ALA A 171 -0.67 -7.23 -7.19
C ALA A 171 -0.69 -8.75 -6.97
N SER A 172 -0.73 -9.18 -5.71
CA SER A 172 -0.89 -10.61 -5.39
C SER A 172 -2.30 -11.11 -5.73
N LEU A 173 -2.47 -12.43 -5.83
CA LEU A 173 -3.78 -13.08 -5.96
C LEU A 173 -4.75 -12.62 -4.85
N GLY A 174 -4.25 -12.53 -3.61
CA GLY A 174 -5.02 -12.08 -2.44
C GLY A 174 -5.22 -10.56 -2.34
N ALA A 175 -4.73 -9.75 -3.29
CA ALA A 175 -4.89 -8.30 -3.25
C ALA A 175 -6.37 -7.89 -3.31
N CYS A 176 -6.68 -6.71 -2.78
CA CYS A 176 -8.04 -6.18 -2.85
C CYS A 176 -8.46 -5.84 -4.29
N ALA A 177 -9.77 -5.66 -4.49
CA ALA A 177 -10.36 -5.24 -5.76
C ALA A 177 -9.75 -3.94 -6.32
N PHE A 178 -9.42 -2.95 -5.50
CA PHE A 178 -8.82 -1.70 -5.96
C PHE A 178 -7.40 -1.91 -6.52
N CYS A 179 -6.55 -2.66 -5.80
CA CYS A 179 -5.20 -2.96 -6.24
C CYS A 179 -5.21 -3.86 -7.51
N LYS A 180 -6.15 -4.82 -7.60
CA LYS A 180 -6.41 -5.64 -8.80
C LYS A 180 -6.84 -4.78 -9.99
N MET A 181 -7.80 -3.87 -9.80
CA MET A 181 -8.31 -2.96 -10.83
C MET A 181 -7.21 -2.05 -11.37
N LEU A 182 -6.31 -1.57 -10.51
CA LEU A 182 -5.19 -0.75 -10.98
C LEU A 182 -4.11 -1.56 -11.70
N ALA A 183 -3.98 -2.86 -11.44
CA ALA A 183 -3.04 -3.74 -12.13
C ALA A 183 -3.46 -4.03 -13.58
N THR A 184 -4.76 -4.04 -13.89
CA THR A 184 -5.26 -4.27 -15.26
C THR A 184 -4.87 -3.17 -16.25
N ARG A 185 -4.46 -1.99 -15.76
CA ARG A 185 -4.01 -0.87 -16.61
C ARG A 185 -2.70 -1.16 -17.35
N GLY A 186 -1.94 -2.17 -16.92
CA GLY A 186 -0.62 -2.49 -17.46
C GLY A 186 0.41 -1.41 -17.13
N MET A 187 1.37 -1.22 -18.04
CA MET A 187 2.40 -0.20 -17.90
C MET A 187 1.81 1.20 -18.11
N VAL A 188 2.08 2.09 -17.17
CA VAL A 188 1.88 3.54 -17.31
C VAL A 188 3.21 4.22 -17.62
N TYR A 189 3.20 5.23 -18.48
CA TYR A 189 4.39 5.98 -18.86
C TYR A 189 4.89 6.86 -17.71
N LYS A 190 6.21 7.08 -17.63
CA LYS A 190 6.83 7.87 -16.56
C LYS A 190 6.39 9.34 -16.50
N GLN A 191 5.96 9.91 -17.63
CA GLN A 191 5.44 11.27 -17.75
C GLN A 191 3.95 11.39 -17.33
N SER A 192 3.29 10.28 -16.99
CA SER A 192 1.93 10.34 -16.49
C SER A 192 1.91 10.90 -15.07
N THR A 193 0.95 11.80 -14.78
CA THR A 193 0.67 12.37 -13.45
C THR A 193 0.10 11.32 -12.47
N VAL A 194 0.33 10.03 -12.73
CA VAL A 194 -0.26 8.94 -11.97
C VAL A 194 0.61 8.70 -10.75
N ASP A 195 0.09 9.06 -9.59
CA ASP A 195 0.65 8.66 -8.31
C ASP A 195 0.25 7.23 -7.94
N PHE A 196 1.13 6.57 -7.20
CA PHE A 196 0.87 5.23 -6.72
C PHE A 196 -0.13 5.30 -5.55
N ARG A 197 -1.43 5.19 -5.86
CA ARG A 197 -2.48 5.10 -4.82
C ARG A 197 -2.64 3.67 -4.31
N ALA A 198 -2.86 3.53 -3.01
CA ALA A 198 -3.11 2.25 -2.35
C ALA A 198 -4.02 2.47 -1.14
N HIS A 199 -4.71 1.41 -0.71
CA HIS A 199 -5.50 1.40 0.52
C HIS A 199 -4.67 0.83 1.69
N ASP A 200 -5.18 1.02 2.91
CA ASP A 200 -4.60 0.49 4.13
C ASP A 200 -4.55 -1.05 4.11
N GLY A 201 -3.40 -1.63 4.44
CA GLY A 201 -3.18 -3.08 4.38
C GLY A 201 -3.01 -3.68 2.96
N CYS A 202 -2.84 -2.88 1.89
CA CYS A 202 -2.50 -3.46 0.57
C CYS A 202 -1.03 -3.89 0.50
N HIS A 203 -0.75 -5.01 -0.17
CA HIS A 203 0.63 -5.49 -0.44
C HIS A 203 1.02 -5.41 -1.92
N CYS A 204 0.44 -4.47 -2.68
CA CYS A 204 0.83 -4.21 -4.06
C CYS A 204 2.10 -3.35 -4.16
N GLY A 205 2.74 -3.40 -5.33
CA GLY A 205 3.96 -2.64 -5.63
C GLY A 205 4.02 -2.18 -7.08
N ALA A 206 5.11 -1.51 -7.46
CA ALA A 206 5.41 -1.10 -8.83
C ALA A 206 6.57 -1.92 -9.41
N ILE A 207 6.51 -2.21 -10.70
CA ILE A 207 7.59 -2.82 -11.49
C ILE A 207 8.08 -1.76 -12.45
N PRO A 208 9.36 -1.37 -12.42
CA PRO A 208 9.91 -0.46 -13.43
C PRO A 208 9.99 -1.17 -14.79
N VAL A 209 9.73 -0.41 -15.86
CA VAL A 209 9.89 -0.90 -17.23
C VAL A 209 10.94 -0.04 -17.92
N PHE A 210 11.95 -0.69 -18.49
CA PHE A 210 13.08 -0.03 -19.12
C PHE A 210 13.03 -0.11 -20.65
N LYS A 211 13.77 0.78 -21.31
CA LYS A 211 13.96 0.75 -22.77
C LYS A 211 14.51 -0.61 -23.20
N GLY A 212 13.91 -1.20 -24.23
CA GLY A 212 14.27 -2.53 -24.72
C GLY A 212 13.47 -3.67 -24.06
N GLN A 213 12.63 -3.36 -23.07
CA GLN A 213 11.65 -4.30 -22.53
C GLN A 213 10.26 -4.08 -23.15
N ARG A 214 9.45 -5.14 -23.16
CA ARG A 214 8.03 -5.11 -23.49
C ARG A 214 7.23 -5.68 -22.34
N PHE A 215 6.38 -4.85 -21.73
CA PHE A 215 5.49 -5.28 -20.66
C PHE A 215 4.24 -5.97 -21.23
N GLU A 216 3.86 -7.09 -20.63
CA GLU A 216 2.63 -7.83 -20.93
C GLU A 216 1.93 -8.18 -19.61
N LEU A 217 0.60 -8.10 -19.59
CA LEU A 217 -0.17 -8.58 -18.44
C LEU A 217 0.05 -10.08 -18.27
N SER A 218 0.20 -10.52 -17.03
CA SER A 218 0.13 -11.92 -16.64
C SER A 218 -1.27 -12.48 -16.90
N ASP A 219 -1.41 -13.80 -17.00
CA ASP A 219 -2.71 -14.42 -17.29
C ASP A 219 -3.77 -14.10 -16.22
N GLN A 220 -3.33 -14.00 -14.97
CA GLN A 220 -4.16 -13.54 -13.86
C GLN A 220 -4.63 -12.09 -14.05
N ALA A 221 -3.74 -11.19 -14.46
CA ALA A 221 -4.11 -9.80 -14.67
C ALA A 221 -4.97 -9.60 -15.93
N LYS A 222 -4.80 -10.46 -16.96
CA LYS A 222 -5.70 -10.53 -18.12
C LYS A 222 -7.11 -10.98 -17.71
N GLU A 223 -7.21 -11.95 -16.80
CA GLU A 223 -8.51 -12.38 -16.29
C GLU A 223 -9.20 -11.27 -15.50
N TRP A 224 -8.46 -10.57 -14.63
CA TRP A 224 -8.98 -9.38 -13.97
C TRP A 224 -9.37 -8.27 -14.95
N GLU A 225 -8.60 -8.09 -16.02
CA GLU A 225 -8.93 -7.12 -17.07
C GLU A 225 -10.24 -7.49 -17.77
N ARG A 226 -10.44 -8.77 -18.12
CA ARG A 226 -11.69 -9.28 -18.69
C ARG A 226 -12.86 -8.97 -17.76
N LEU A 227 -12.77 -9.36 -16.49
CA LEU A 227 -13.81 -9.10 -15.48
C LEU A 227 -14.08 -7.60 -15.30
N TYR A 228 -13.03 -6.77 -15.30
CA TYR A 228 -13.21 -5.33 -15.20
C TYR A 228 -13.95 -4.75 -16.42
N ARG A 229 -13.54 -5.14 -17.63
CA ARG A 229 -14.15 -4.65 -18.88
C ARG A 229 -15.61 -5.07 -19.01
N GLU A 230 -15.93 -6.30 -18.63
CA GLU A 230 -17.26 -6.88 -18.76
C GLU A 230 -18.24 -6.34 -17.71
N TYR A 231 -17.84 -6.27 -16.44
CA TYR A 231 -18.78 -6.01 -15.34
C TYR A 231 -18.69 -4.59 -14.74
N ALA A 232 -17.58 -3.88 -14.93
CA ALA A 232 -17.30 -2.63 -14.21
C ALA A 232 -17.08 -1.42 -15.11
N ALA A 233 -16.31 -1.55 -16.19
CA ALA A 233 -15.88 -0.43 -17.03
C ALA A 233 -17.04 0.46 -17.54
N PRO A 234 -18.20 -0.09 -17.97
CA PRO A 234 -19.33 0.72 -18.46
C PRO A 234 -20.03 1.56 -17.37
N HIS A 235 -19.77 1.31 -16.09
CA HIS A 235 -20.53 1.86 -14.97
C HIS A 235 -19.74 2.92 -14.20
N SER A 236 -19.58 4.11 -14.79
CA SER A 236 -18.89 5.23 -14.15
C SER A 236 -19.45 5.52 -12.74
N GLY A 237 -18.56 5.73 -11.77
CA GLY A 237 -18.92 5.95 -10.36
C GLY A 237 -19.15 4.68 -9.52
N ASP A 238 -19.52 3.55 -10.13
CA ASP A 238 -19.81 2.28 -9.44
C ASP A 238 -18.78 1.16 -9.77
N GLN A 239 -17.75 1.51 -10.56
CA GLN A 239 -16.77 0.58 -11.11
C GLN A 239 -16.12 -0.31 -10.04
N LEU A 240 -15.65 0.26 -8.93
CA LEU A 240 -14.96 -0.50 -7.89
C LEU A 240 -15.89 -1.48 -7.16
N ARG A 241 -17.14 -1.08 -6.90
CA ARG A 241 -18.13 -1.94 -6.24
C ARG A 241 -18.49 -3.10 -7.15
N ARG A 242 -18.78 -2.84 -8.43
CA ARG A 242 -19.10 -3.88 -9.41
C ARG A 242 -17.94 -4.83 -9.65
N PHE A 243 -16.74 -4.29 -9.78
CA PHE A 243 -15.55 -5.12 -9.95
C PHE A 243 -15.31 -6.02 -8.73
N ARG A 244 -15.56 -5.52 -7.51
CA ARG A 244 -15.48 -6.34 -6.29
C ARG A 244 -16.49 -7.50 -6.32
N LEU A 245 -17.71 -7.27 -6.79
CA LEU A 245 -18.73 -8.32 -6.93
C LEU A 245 -18.31 -9.36 -7.96
N ALA A 246 -17.90 -8.92 -9.15
CA ALA A 246 -17.42 -9.82 -10.21
C ALA A 246 -16.22 -10.66 -9.76
N LEU A 247 -15.24 -10.06 -9.07
CA LEU A 247 -14.13 -10.82 -8.50
C LEU A 247 -14.60 -11.90 -7.52
N ALA A 248 -15.61 -11.62 -6.68
CA ALA A 248 -16.13 -12.60 -5.74
C ALA A 248 -16.85 -13.76 -6.44
N GLU A 249 -17.70 -13.45 -7.43
CA GLU A 249 -18.44 -14.43 -8.23
C GLU A 249 -17.51 -15.36 -9.02
N HIS A 250 -16.35 -14.85 -9.44
CA HIS A 250 -15.35 -15.60 -10.20
C HIS A 250 -14.19 -16.14 -9.33
N GLY A 251 -14.39 -16.29 -8.01
CA GLY A 251 -13.43 -16.96 -7.13
C GLY A 251 -12.15 -16.18 -6.80
N HIS A 252 -12.09 -14.89 -7.12
CA HIS A 252 -10.98 -13.98 -6.81
C HIS A 252 -11.18 -13.20 -5.51
N LEU A 253 -11.64 -13.87 -4.46
CA LEU A 253 -11.80 -13.28 -3.14
C LEU A 253 -10.48 -12.66 -2.65
N PRO A 254 -10.50 -11.49 -1.97
CA PRO A 254 -9.32 -11.02 -1.26
C PRO A 254 -8.92 -12.06 -0.21
N ALA A 255 -7.62 -12.16 0.07
CA ALA A 255 -7.19 -12.96 1.21
C ALA A 255 -7.86 -12.40 2.46
N THR A 256 -8.45 -13.27 3.28
CA THR A 256 -8.85 -12.91 4.64
C THR A 256 -7.58 -12.54 5.40
N HIS A 257 -7.40 -11.24 5.65
CA HIS A 257 -6.32 -10.69 6.47
C HIS A 257 -6.80 -10.52 7.90
#